data_AF-A0A2M9BRJ5-F1
#
_entry.id   AF-A0A2M9BRJ5-F1
#
_cell.length_a   1.000
_cell.length_b   1.000
_cell.length_c   1.000
_cell.angle_alpha   90.00
_cell.angle_beta   90.00
_cell.angle_gamma   90.00
#
_symmetry.space_group_name_H-M   'P 1'
#
loop_
_entity.id
_entity.type
_entity.pdbx_description
1 polymer ?
#
loop_
_entity_poly.entity_id
_entity_poly.type
_entity_poly.pdbx_seq_one_letter_code
_entity_poly.pdbx_strand_id
1 'polypeptide(L)'
;MRIHLLVGLGFLAAGLLSQCTTAPETRTMPAATAPTAALLLSAKTDTIVTTRFVESLDPDPNKPYREMPIEPMGAEPTNYSASVVCKRDSLGAMILEMKLNPSRHSIEKVSLAFGMARPKQKAQQIGGGVGHYDAEKQRYYFSVYYQVVTQLANNQILYSDLYPVHGWVSTRTNTLGLQL
;
A
#
# COMPACT_ATOMS: atom_id res chain seq x y z
N MET A 1 24.31 -12.81 47.68
CA MET A 1 23.18 -13.68 48.04
C MET A 1 23.00 -14.71 46.93
N ARG A 2 23.21 -15.99 47.27
CA ARG A 2 22.98 -17.15 46.40
C ARG A 2 21.57 -17.69 46.70
N ILE A 3 20.78 -17.99 45.68
CA ILE A 3 19.75 -19.04 45.74
C ILE A 3 19.82 -19.84 44.44
N HIS A 4 20.11 -21.13 44.59
CA HIS A 4 19.99 -22.20 43.60
C HIS A 4 18.64 -22.91 43.79
N LEU A 5 18.01 -23.39 42.70
CA LEU A 5 17.63 -24.79 42.40
C LEU A 5 16.58 -24.80 41.26
N LEU A 6 16.90 -25.40 40.09
CA LEU A 6 16.47 -26.72 39.57
C LEU A 6 14.98 -26.85 39.21
N VAL A 7 14.52 -27.64 38.23
CA VAL A 7 14.99 -28.28 36.98
C VAL A 7 13.70 -28.89 36.41
N GLY A 8 13.55 -28.93 35.09
CA GLY A 8 12.49 -29.71 34.43
C GLY A 8 12.90 -30.07 33.02
N LEU A 9 13.62 -31.20 32.91
CA LEU A 9 14.13 -31.81 31.68
C LEU A 9 13.00 -32.50 30.89
N GLY A 10 13.02 -32.38 29.56
CA GLY A 10 12.17 -33.15 28.66
C GLY A 10 12.69 -33.07 27.23
N PHE A 11 13.77 -33.80 26.95
CA PHE A 11 14.30 -34.03 25.60
C PHE A 11 13.62 -35.26 25.00
N LEU A 12 13.17 -35.17 23.74
CA LEU A 12 13.16 -36.28 22.79
C LEU A 12 13.21 -35.70 21.38
N ALA A 13 14.24 -36.11 20.65
CA ALA A 13 14.59 -35.67 19.31
C ALA A 13 14.65 -36.87 18.34
N ALA A 14 14.66 -36.53 17.05
CA ALA A 14 14.87 -37.36 15.84
C ALA A 14 13.63 -38.14 15.33
N GLY A 15 13.33 -38.21 14.03
CA GLY A 15 14.11 -37.86 12.84
C GLY A 15 13.27 -37.93 11.54
N LEU A 16 13.96 -37.60 10.44
CA LEU A 16 13.56 -37.28 9.06
C LEU A 16 12.70 -38.30 8.29
N LEU A 17 11.99 -37.82 7.24
CA LEU A 17 12.16 -38.09 5.79
C LEU A 17 10.93 -37.54 5.03
N SER A 18 11.02 -36.45 4.27
CA SER A 18 11.37 -36.37 2.82
C SER A 18 10.70 -37.42 1.92
N GLN A 19 9.66 -37.00 1.18
CA GLN A 19 9.49 -37.14 -0.29
C GLN A 19 8.04 -36.83 -0.74
N CYS A 20 7.82 -35.68 -1.39
CA CYS A 20 6.66 -35.48 -2.27
C CYS A 20 7.13 -35.70 -3.71
N THR A 21 6.75 -36.84 -4.27
CA THR A 21 7.02 -37.22 -5.65
C THR A 21 6.18 -36.38 -6.61
N THR A 22 6.82 -35.55 -7.43
CA THR A 22 6.23 -35.01 -8.67
C THR A 22 6.43 -36.01 -9.80
N ALA A 23 5.33 -36.49 -10.38
CA ALA A 23 5.34 -37.15 -11.69
C ALA A 23 4.96 -36.11 -12.77
N PRO A 24 5.66 -36.05 -13.92
CA PRO A 24 5.22 -35.27 -15.07
C PRO A 24 4.48 -36.21 -16.03
N GLU A 25 3.20 -35.95 -16.31
CA GLU A 25 2.56 -36.51 -17.49
C GLU A 25 2.23 -35.42 -18.50
N THR A 26 3.03 -35.44 -19.55
CA THR A 26 2.80 -34.79 -20.83
C THR A 26 1.60 -35.44 -21.53
N ARG A 27 0.59 -34.65 -21.89
CA ARG A 27 -0.32 -35.01 -23.01
C ARG A 27 -0.56 -33.80 -23.91
N THR A 28 -0.17 -34.01 -25.17
CA THR A 28 -0.31 -33.14 -26.33
C THR A 28 -1.76 -33.08 -26.84
N MET A 29 -2.10 -31.96 -27.48
CA MET A 29 -3.39 -31.44 -27.97
C MET A 29 -4.20 -32.33 -28.95
N PRO A 30 -5.43 -31.92 -29.35
CA PRO A 30 -5.54 -31.08 -30.54
C PRO A 30 -6.52 -29.89 -30.43
N ALA A 31 -6.30 -28.91 -31.31
CA ALA A 31 -7.02 -27.64 -31.45
C ALA A 31 -8.46 -27.78 -31.98
N ALA A 32 -9.32 -26.82 -31.63
CA ALA A 32 -10.53 -26.49 -32.39
C ALA A 32 -10.78 -24.96 -32.34
N THR A 33 -11.18 -24.44 -33.51
CA THR A 33 -11.23 -23.04 -33.96
C THR A 33 -12.45 -22.25 -33.43
N ALA A 34 -12.28 -20.92 -33.31
CA ALA A 34 -13.20 -19.86 -32.80
C ALA A 34 -14.45 -19.57 -33.67
N PRO A 35 -15.21 -18.43 -33.57
CA PRO A 35 -15.56 -17.49 -32.48
C PRO A 35 -17.09 -17.23 -32.38
N THR A 36 -17.62 -16.71 -31.26
CA THR A 36 -18.95 -16.03 -31.29
C THR A 36 -19.01 -14.84 -30.33
N ALA A 37 -19.13 -13.65 -30.90
CA ALA A 37 -19.49 -12.41 -30.23
C ALA A 37 -20.96 -12.49 -29.75
N ALA A 38 -21.21 -12.08 -28.51
CA ALA A 38 -22.53 -11.66 -28.06
C ALA A 38 -22.39 -10.30 -27.36
N LEU A 39 -22.41 -9.26 -28.21
CA LEU A 39 -22.70 -7.90 -27.86
C LEU A 39 -24.22 -7.81 -27.67
N LEU A 40 -24.73 -7.47 -26.48
CA LEU A 40 -26.01 -6.76 -26.35
C LEU A 40 -25.93 -5.77 -25.17
N LEU A 41 -25.89 -4.49 -25.55
CA LEU A 41 -25.99 -3.30 -24.72
C LEU A 41 -27.43 -3.08 -24.23
N SER A 42 -27.55 -2.40 -23.08
CA SER A 42 -28.35 -1.16 -22.85
C SER A 42 -28.72 -1.11 -21.35
N ALA A 43 -28.42 -0.06 -20.57
CA ALA A 43 -28.77 1.31 -20.86
C ALA A 43 -27.94 2.35 -20.10
N LYS A 44 -27.90 3.54 -20.73
CA LYS A 44 -27.60 4.88 -20.21
C LYS A 44 -26.13 5.29 -20.14
N THR A 45 -25.80 6.13 -21.10
CA THR A 45 -24.58 6.90 -21.30
C THR A 45 -24.11 7.60 -20.02
N ASP A 46 -22.94 7.18 -19.53
CA ASP A 46 -21.84 8.12 -19.33
C ASP A 46 -20.66 7.52 -20.07
N THR A 47 -20.07 8.30 -20.97
CA THR A 47 -18.92 7.90 -21.76
C THR A 47 -17.76 7.65 -20.81
N ILE A 48 -17.56 6.41 -20.37
CA ILE A 48 -16.32 6.01 -19.71
C ILE A 48 -15.30 5.87 -20.84
N VAL A 49 -14.59 6.96 -21.14
CA VAL A 49 -13.35 6.89 -21.90
C VAL A 49 -12.32 6.22 -20.98
N THR A 50 -12.33 4.90 -20.92
CA THR A 50 -11.24 4.15 -20.30
C THR A 50 -10.09 4.13 -21.29
N THR A 51 -9.21 5.12 -21.20
CA THR A 51 -7.88 5.03 -21.82
C THR A 51 -7.17 3.82 -21.20
N ARG A 52 -6.93 2.79 -22.01
CA ARG A 52 -6.20 1.57 -21.63
C ARG A 52 -4.70 1.85 -21.47
N PHE A 53 -4.33 2.58 -20.43
CA PHE A 53 -2.97 2.58 -19.94
C PHE A 53 -2.95 1.83 -18.62
N VAL A 54 -2.23 0.71 -18.57
CA VAL A 54 -1.89 0.05 -17.31
C VAL A 54 -0.66 0.78 -16.80
N GLU A 55 -0.87 1.84 -16.03
CA GLU A 55 0.21 2.48 -15.28
C GLU A 55 0.54 1.58 -14.08
N SER A 56 1.83 1.28 -13.88
CA SER A 56 2.26 0.52 -12.71
C SER A 56 1.99 1.35 -11.47
N LEU A 57 1.33 0.74 -10.50
CA LEU A 57 1.08 1.29 -9.18
C LEU A 57 2.22 0.96 -8.21
N ASP A 58 3.35 0.47 -8.70
CA ASP A 58 4.53 0.20 -7.90
C ASP A 58 5.40 1.45 -7.80
N PRO A 59 6.24 1.56 -6.75
CA PRO A 59 7.21 2.65 -6.66
C PRO A 59 8.09 2.71 -7.91
N ASP A 60 8.20 3.89 -8.51
CA ASP A 60 9.03 4.10 -9.70
C ASP A 60 10.51 3.99 -9.31
N PRO A 61 11.27 3.00 -9.82
CA PRO A 61 12.67 2.82 -9.44
C PRO A 61 13.57 3.99 -9.88
N ASN A 62 13.10 4.84 -10.80
CA ASN A 62 13.85 5.98 -11.32
C ASN A 62 13.55 7.30 -10.60
N LYS A 63 12.49 7.34 -9.76
CA LYS A 63 12.16 8.53 -8.98
C LYS A 63 12.71 8.40 -7.56
N PRO A 64 13.54 9.34 -7.08
CA PRO A 64 14.04 9.28 -5.71
C PRO A 64 12.91 9.54 -4.70
N TYR A 65 13.04 8.94 -3.51
CA TYR A 65 12.23 9.33 -2.37
C TYR A 65 12.70 10.69 -1.85
N ARG A 66 11.76 11.59 -1.62
CA ARG A 66 11.99 12.83 -0.89
C ARG A 66 11.90 12.55 0.60
N GLU A 67 13.00 12.79 1.32
CA GLU A 67 12.99 12.72 2.78
C GLU A 67 12.21 13.89 3.38
N MET A 68 11.40 13.59 4.39
CA MET A 68 10.60 14.55 5.13
C MET A 68 10.67 14.28 6.63
N PRO A 69 10.65 15.34 7.45
CA PRO A 69 10.56 15.21 8.89
C PRO A 69 9.21 14.59 9.26
N ILE A 70 9.23 13.74 10.28
CA ILE A 70 8.02 13.17 10.85
C ILE A 70 7.61 14.01 12.05
N GLU A 71 6.37 14.47 12.07
CA GLU A 71 5.78 15.08 13.26
C GLU A 71 5.13 13.98 14.11
N PRO A 72 5.67 13.67 15.30
CA PRO A 72 5.06 12.67 16.17
C PRO A 72 3.72 13.18 16.69
N MET A 73 2.65 12.40 16.50
CA MET A 73 1.32 12.71 17.02
C MET A 73 1.10 12.12 18.41
N GLY A 74 1.83 11.05 18.74
CA GLY A 74 1.76 10.38 20.02
C GLY A 74 2.48 9.03 19.97
N ALA A 75 3.04 8.63 21.11
CA ALA A 75 3.60 7.30 21.32
C ALA A 75 2.76 6.58 22.37
N GLU A 76 2.12 5.49 21.97
CA GLU A 76 1.61 4.48 22.90
C GLU A 76 2.73 3.48 23.19
N PRO A 77 2.68 2.71 24.30
CA PRO A 77 3.74 1.77 24.67
C PRO A 77 4.14 0.78 23.56
N THR A 78 3.21 0.48 22.64
CA THR A 78 3.45 -0.45 21.52
C THR A 78 3.25 0.18 20.15
N ASN A 79 2.76 1.43 20.06
CA ASN A 79 2.37 2.02 18.78
C ASN A 79 2.93 3.43 18.61
N TYR A 80 3.37 3.74 17.40
CA TYR A 80 3.83 5.06 17.01
C TYR A 80 2.88 5.67 15.98
N SER A 81 2.37 6.88 16.28
CA SER A 81 1.52 7.65 15.37
C SER A 81 2.25 8.90 14.89
N ALA A 82 2.21 9.13 13.57
CA ALA A 82 2.96 10.17 12.90
C ALA A 82 2.17 10.84 11.80
N SER A 83 2.38 12.15 11.61
CA SER A 83 1.85 12.91 10.48
C SER A 83 2.96 13.54 9.62
N VAL A 84 2.72 13.60 8.30
CA VAL A 84 3.60 14.31 7.36
C VAL A 84 2.80 15.19 6.41
N VAL A 85 3.11 16.49 6.38
CA VAL A 85 2.51 17.45 5.45
C VAL A 85 3.22 17.40 4.10
N CYS A 86 2.50 16.97 3.08
CA CYS A 86 2.95 16.84 1.70
C CYS A 86 2.32 17.97 0.87
N LYS A 87 3.11 18.97 0.46
CA LYS A 87 2.64 20.01 -0.46
C LYS A 87 2.71 19.50 -1.91
N ARG A 88 1.57 19.46 -2.60
CA ARG A 88 1.47 19.30 -4.06
C ARG A 88 1.03 20.64 -4.65
N ASP A 89 1.96 21.39 -5.23
CA ASP A 89 1.81 22.81 -5.58
C ASP A 89 0.49 23.17 -6.28
N SER A 90 -0.04 22.32 -7.17
CA SER A 90 -1.28 22.58 -7.92
C SER A 90 -2.56 21.99 -7.32
N LEU A 91 -2.45 21.02 -6.40
CA LEU A 91 -3.58 20.28 -5.82
C LEU A 91 -3.88 20.69 -4.38
N GLY A 92 -2.89 21.19 -3.65
CA GLY A 92 -2.99 21.58 -2.25
C GLY A 92 -2.04 20.80 -1.36
N ALA A 93 -2.40 20.64 -0.09
CA ALA A 93 -1.64 19.86 0.87
C ALA A 93 -2.32 18.54 1.18
N MET A 94 -1.53 17.53 1.53
CA MET A 94 -1.99 16.24 2.01
C MET A 94 -1.28 15.95 3.34
N ILE A 95 -2.00 15.40 4.30
CA ILE A 95 -1.44 14.92 5.56
C ILE A 95 -1.49 13.40 5.52
N LEU A 96 -0.31 12.78 5.54
CA LEU A 96 -0.19 11.34 5.69
C LEU A 96 -0.14 11.02 7.19
N GLU A 97 -1.08 10.23 7.68
CA GLU A 97 -1.08 9.66 9.01
C GLU A 97 -0.68 8.18 8.95
N MET A 98 0.19 7.76 9.87
CA MET A 98 0.59 6.35 9.99
C MET A 98 0.55 5.90 11.44
N LYS A 99 0.12 4.65 11.66
CA LYS A 99 0.24 3.95 12.93
C LYS A 99 1.09 2.70 12.75
N LEU A 100 2.22 2.64 13.46
CA LEU A 100 3.18 1.54 13.41
C LEU A 100 3.21 0.77 14.72
N ASN A 101 3.41 -0.54 14.66
CA ASN A 101 3.65 -1.40 15.82
C ASN A 101 5.07 -1.99 15.73
N PRO A 102 6.06 -1.40 16.44
CA PRO A 102 7.44 -1.87 16.42
C PRO A 102 7.61 -3.30 16.92
N SER A 103 6.87 -3.71 17.95
CA SER A 103 6.99 -5.04 18.55
C SER A 103 6.52 -6.16 17.62
N ARG A 104 5.56 -5.86 16.74
CA ARG A 104 5.01 -6.81 15.76
C ARG A 104 5.55 -6.60 14.35
N HIS A 105 6.41 -5.61 14.15
CA HIS A 105 6.89 -5.20 12.83
C HIS A 105 5.76 -5.00 11.81
N SER A 106 4.65 -4.39 12.23
CA SER A 106 3.46 -4.20 11.38
C SER A 106 3.07 -2.72 11.24
N ILE A 107 2.44 -2.41 10.12
CA ILE A 107 1.76 -1.14 9.88
C ILE A 107 0.28 -1.38 10.20
N GLU A 108 -0.25 -0.68 11.20
CA GLU A 108 -1.64 -0.83 11.66
C GLU A 108 -2.61 0.11 10.94
N LYS A 109 -2.11 1.27 10.48
CA LYS A 109 -2.91 2.28 9.76
C LYS A 109 -2.03 3.08 8.81
N VAL A 110 -2.56 3.35 7.62
CA VAL A 110 -2.07 4.40 6.70
C VAL A 110 -3.29 5.17 6.21
N SER A 111 -3.35 6.47 6.49
CA SER A 111 -4.45 7.32 6.02
C SER A 111 -3.98 8.65 5.48
N LEU A 112 -4.71 9.15 4.48
CA LEU A 112 -4.49 10.44 3.85
C LEU A 112 -5.65 11.38 4.21
N ALA A 113 -5.32 12.53 4.77
CA ALA A 113 -6.20 13.68 4.85
C ALA A 113 -5.77 14.74 3.82
N PHE A 114 -6.72 15.49 3.28
CA PHE A 114 -6.48 16.38 2.15
C PHE A 114 -6.97 17.80 2.44
N GLY A 115 -6.10 18.78 2.21
CA GLY A 115 -6.42 20.20 2.10
C GLY A 115 -6.30 20.62 0.64
N MET A 116 -7.37 20.41 -0.14
CA MET A 116 -7.37 20.76 -1.56
C MET A 116 -7.40 22.29 -1.76
N ALA A 117 -6.61 22.80 -2.70
CA ALA A 117 -6.57 24.23 -2.99
C ALA A 117 -7.82 24.74 -3.74
N ARG A 118 -8.53 23.85 -4.43
CA ARG A 118 -9.69 24.20 -5.28
C ARG A 118 -11.00 23.78 -4.61
N PRO A 119 -11.98 24.68 -4.43
CA PRO A 119 -13.20 24.40 -3.65
C PRO A 119 -14.14 23.37 -4.29
N LYS A 120 -14.03 23.14 -5.61
CA LYS A 120 -14.81 22.12 -6.35
C LYS A 120 -14.09 20.78 -6.46
N GLN A 121 -12.93 20.63 -5.83
CA GLN A 121 -12.16 19.39 -5.82
C GLN A 121 -12.07 18.82 -4.42
N LYS A 122 -12.20 17.52 -4.34
CA LYS A 122 -11.94 16.74 -3.13
C LYS A 122 -11.00 15.61 -3.51
N ALA A 123 -10.11 15.23 -2.60
CA ALA A 123 -9.34 14.01 -2.76
C ALA A 123 -9.89 12.93 -1.81
N GLN A 124 -9.91 11.70 -2.29
CA GLN A 124 -10.44 10.56 -1.58
C GLN A 124 -9.43 9.42 -1.64
N GLN A 125 -9.02 8.93 -0.48
CA GLN A 125 -8.22 7.71 -0.40
C GLN A 125 -9.03 6.50 -0.87
N ILE A 126 -8.36 5.63 -1.61
CA ILE A 126 -8.90 4.35 -2.09
C ILE A 126 -8.25 3.22 -1.28
N GLY A 127 -9.10 2.42 -0.61
CA GLY A 127 -8.66 1.33 0.26
C GLY A 127 -7.96 1.80 1.54
N GLY A 128 -7.40 0.84 2.29
CA GLY A 128 -6.69 1.11 3.56
C GLY A 128 -5.19 1.38 3.42
N GLY A 129 -4.66 1.35 2.19
CA GLY A 129 -3.23 1.24 1.95
C GLY A 129 -2.71 -0.18 2.23
N VAL A 130 -1.49 -0.44 1.79
CA VAL A 130 -0.75 -1.67 2.02
C VAL A 130 0.65 -1.35 2.48
N GLY A 131 1.31 -2.28 3.14
CA GLY A 131 2.70 -2.11 3.52
C GLY A 131 3.31 -3.32 4.19
N HIS A 132 4.62 -3.27 4.38
CA HIS A 132 5.40 -4.32 4.99
C HIS A 132 6.62 -3.74 5.72
N TYR A 133 7.26 -4.56 6.55
CA TYR A 133 8.51 -4.22 7.21
C TYR A 133 9.68 -4.96 6.55
N ASP A 134 10.75 -4.23 6.27
CA ASP A 134 12.03 -4.74 5.78
C ASP A 134 13.05 -4.66 6.93
N ALA A 135 13.43 -5.83 7.46
CA ALA A 135 14.34 -5.94 8.60
C ALA A 135 15.79 -5.61 8.24
N GLU A 136 16.22 -5.84 7.00
CA GLU A 136 17.59 -5.54 6.56
C GLU A 136 17.80 -4.03 6.50
N LYS A 137 16.84 -3.33 5.90
CA LYS A 137 16.87 -1.87 5.75
C LYS A 137 16.34 -1.12 6.97
N GLN A 138 15.70 -1.82 7.92
CA GLN A 138 15.09 -1.23 9.10
C GLN A 138 14.06 -0.15 8.71
N ARG A 139 13.15 -0.54 7.81
CA ARG A 139 12.18 0.36 7.18
C ARG A 139 10.79 -0.28 7.06
N TYR A 140 9.76 0.51 7.33
CA TYR A 140 8.39 0.20 6.98
C TYR A 140 8.08 0.79 5.61
N TYR A 141 7.81 -0.03 4.61
CA TYR A 141 7.36 0.43 3.30
C TYR A 141 5.84 0.44 3.23
N PHE A 142 5.27 1.45 2.58
CA PHE A 142 3.83 1.55 2.38
C PHE A 142 3.49 2.10 0.99
N SER A 143 2.28 1.75 0.55
CA SER A 143 1.63 2.27 -0.64
C SER A 143 0.18 2.60 -0.31
N VAL A 144 -0.27 3.79 -0.66
CA VAL A 144 -1.67 4.21 -0.55
C VAL A 144 -2.05 4.96 -1.82
N TYR A 145 -3.31 4.86 -2.21
CA TYR A 145 -3.82 5.45 -3.45
C TYR A 145 -4.92 6.45 -3.13
N TYR A 146 -5.04 7.47 -3.96
CA TYR A 146 -6.17 8.39 -3.89
C TYR A 146 -6.62 8.83 -5.27
N GLN A 147 -7.85 9.33 -5.35
CA GLN A 147 -8.41 9.94 -6.55
C GLN A 147 -8.84 11.38 -6.24
N VAL A 148 -8.79 12.24 -7.24
CA VAL A 148 -9.38 13.58 -7.19
C VAL A 148 -10.76 13.52 -7.80
N VAL A 149 -11.75 13.90 -7.00
CA VAL A 149 -13.16 14.03 -7.37
C VAL A 149 -13.43 15.50 -7.66
N THR A 150 -13.81 15.82 -8.90
CA THR A 150 -14.13 17.19 -9.34
C THR A 150 -15.62 17.32 -9.60
N GLN A 151 -16.27 18.30 -8.96
CA GLN A 151 -17.66 18.66 -9.27
C GLN A 151 -17.69 19.76 -10.33
N LEU A 152 -18.31 19.46 -11.47
CA LEU A 152 -18.48 20.40 -12.59
C LEU A 152 -19.67 21.35 -12.35
N ALA A 153 -19.75 22.41 -13.15
CA ALA A 153 -20.78 23.45 -12.99
C ALA A 153 -22.22 22.94 -13.19
N ASN A 154 -22.39 21.85 -13.94
CA ASN A 154 -23.66 21.17 -14.21
C ASN A 154 -23.95 20.03 -13.22
N ASN A 155 -23.29 20.00 -12.05
CA ASN A 155 -23.38 18.94 -11.05
C ASN A 155 -22.87 17.55 -11.49
N GLN A 156 -22.22 17.43 -12.65
CA GLN A 156 -21.51 16.20 -13.00
C GLN A 156 -20.28 16.00 -12.10
N ILE A 157 -19.94 14.73 -11.85
CA ILE A 157 -18.78 14.33 -11.06
C ILE A 157 -17.77 13.68 -12.01
N LEU A 158 -16.55 14.21 -12.01
CA LEU A 158 -15.41 13.62 -12.72
C LEU A 158 -14.44 13.02 -11.71
N TYR A 159 -14.05 11.77 -11.94
CA TYR A 159 -13.01 11.08 -11.20
C TYR A 159 -11.72 11.12 -12.01
N SER A 160 -10.61 11.45 -11.37
CA SER A 160 -9.27 11.29 -11.98
C SER A 160 -8.85 9.82 -12.00
N ASP A 161 -7.71 9.56 -12.63
CA ASP A 161 -6.95 8.33 -12.38
C ASP A 161 -6.52 8.21 -10.91
N LEU A 162 -6.04 7.02 -10.54
CA LEU A 162 -5.47 6.76 -9.22
C LEU A 162 -4.07 7.35 -9.14
N TYR A 163 -3.85 8.15 -8.11
CA TYR A 163 -2.54 8.67 -7.77
C TYR A 163 -1.91 7.81 -6.67
N PRO A 164 -0.75 7.19 -6.93
CA PRO A 164 -0.02 6.49 -5.90
C PRO A 164 0.71 7.46 -4.95
N VAL A 165 0.84 7.02 -3.71
CA VAL A 165 1.72 7.60 -2.70
C VAL A 165 2.51 6.45 -2.12
N HIS A 166 3.79 6.40 -2.47
CA HIS A 166 4.72 5.38 -1.97
C HIS A 166 5.64 5.99 -0.95
N GLY A 167 5.97 5.24 0.09
CA GLY A 167 6.93 5.71 1.05
C GLY A 167 7.58 4.64 1.88
N TRP A 168 8.53 5.10 2.68
CA TRP A 168 9.11 4.33 3.76
C TRP A 168 9.27 5.17 5.01
N VAL A 169 9.23 4.52 6.17
CA VAL A 169 9.59 5.11 7.47
C VAL A 169 10.78 4.35 8.01
N SER A 170 11.86 5.05 8.35
CA SER A 170 13.02 4.43 9.01
C SER A 170 12.80 4.31 10.50
N THR A 171 13.10 3.12 11.04
CA THR A 171 13.11 2.88 12.49
C THR A 171 14.37 3.41 13.16
N ARG A 172 15.39 3.80 12.39
CA ARG A 172 16.69 4.28 12.92
C ARG A 172 16.73 5.79 13.08
N THR A 173 16.27 6.51 12.06
CA THR A 173 16.44 7.97 11.95
C THR A 173 15.16 8.73 12.21
N ASN A 174 14.02 8.03 12.39
CA ASN A 174 12.70 8.64 12.48
C ASN A 174 12.42 9.60 11.31
N THR A 175 12.93 9.26 10.13
CA THR A 175 12.69 9.98 8.87
C THR A 175 11.77 9.16 7.99
N LEU A 176 11.03 9.86 7.13
CA LEU A 176 10.17 9.26 6.13
C LEU A 176 10.62 9.69 4.74
N GLY A 177 10.68 8.74 3.82
CA GLY A 177 10.85 9.02 2.40
C GLY A 177 9.51 8.88 1.68
N LEU A 178 9.14 9.85 0.84
CA LEU A 178 7.95 9.77 -0.01
C LEU A 178 8.26 9.95 -1.49
N GLN A 179 7.49 9.24 -2.31
CA GLN A 179 7.45 9.34 -3.75
C GLN A 179 5.98 9.56 -4.14
N LEU A 180 5.71 10.67 -4.85
CA LEU A 180 4.38 11.23 -5.13
C LEU A 180 4.11 11.37 -6.63
#